data_AF-A0A8J5C3J5-F1
#
_entry.id   AF-A0A8J5C3J5-F1
#
_cell.length_a   1.000
_cell.length_b   1.000
_cell.length_c   1.000
_cell.angle_alpha   90.00
_cell.angle_beta   90.00
_cell.angle_gamma   90.00
#
_symmetry.space_group_name_H-M   'P 1'
#
loop_
_entity.id
_entity.type
_entity.pdbx_description
1 polymer ?
#
loop_
_entity_poly.entity_id
_entity_poly.type
_entity_poly.pdbx_seq_one_letter_code
_entity_poly.pdbx_strand_id
1 'polypeptide(L)'
;MSSLQEFAESRGFDSQLEAWDVAYWRRKQKRHLFNFDETQLREYFPFDHVFVSLLELCSDLFGISFEEVADNVPKWHPDVRFFNIFDASGEYLASFYLDPFQRPSEKLQTRSDSAWSLGIRSRSDIAKMLPITNLVFNFTPPTSEEEPVLLTFAEVTLLFQKVRK
;
A
#
# COMPACT_ATOMS: atom_id res chain seq x y z
N MET A 1 26.78 -5.36 11.75
CA MET A 1 26.98 -3.92 12.04
C MET A 1 28.40 -3.48 11.67
N SER A 2 29.43 -4.31 11.86
CA SER A 2 30.81 -4.01 11.43
C SER A 2 30.91 -3.61 9.95
N SER A 3 30.26 -4.34 9.04
CA SER A 3 30.33 -4.01 7.60
C SER A 3 29.69 -2.68 7.20
N LEU A 4 28.76 -2.14 7.99
CA LEU A 4 28.12 -0.84 7.70
C LEU A 4 28.95 0.31 8.25
N GLN A 5 29.51 0.12 9.45
CA GLN A 5 30.46 1.06 10.07
C GLN A 5 31.72 1.20 9.21
N GLU A 6 32.33 0.09 8.82
CA GLU A 6 33.50 0.06 7.92
C GLU A 6 33.21 0.74 6.58
N PHE A 7 32.02 0.50 6.01
CA PHE A 7 31.60 1.18 4.80
C PHE A 7 31.45 2.70 5.00
N ALA A 8 30.89 3.15 6.13
CA ALA A 8 30.76 4.57 6.43
C ALA A 8 32.13 5.24 6.62
N GLU A 9 33.03 4.63 7.39
CA GLU A 9 34.40 5.09 7.62
C GLU A 9 35.19 5.20 6.31
N SER A 10 35.06 4.20 5.41
CA SER A 10 35.68 4.25 4.07
C SER A 10 35.24 5.44 3.20
N ARG A 11 34.18 6.14 3.60
CA ARG A 11 33.60 7.31 2.93
C ARG A 11 33.74 8.60 3.76
N GLY A 12 34.59 8.60 4.79
CA GLY A 12 34.90 9.76 5.62
C GLY A 12 33.88 10.05 6.72
N PHE A 13 33.19 9.03 7.23
CA PHE A 13 32.40 9.15 8.45
C PHE A 13 33.27 8.84 9.66
N ASP A 14 33.50 9.85 10.50
CA ASP A 14 34.53 9.78 11.56
C ASP A 14 33.96 9.46 12.95
N SER A 15 32.69 9.04 13.03
CA SER A 15 32.00 8.70 14.28
C SER A 15 31.39 7.31 14.26
N GLN A 16 31.01 6.81 15.43
CA GLN A 16 30.21 5.60 15.54
C GLN A 16 28.80 5.85 14.98
N LEU A 17 28.27 4.91 14.20
CA LEU A 17 26.91 4.98 13.68
C LEU A 17 25.89 4.91 14.81
N GLU A 18 25.03 5.91 14.87
CA GLU A 18 23.87 5.93 15.75
C GLU A 18 22.63 5.37 15.03
N ALA A 19 21.57 5.10 15.78
CA ALA A 19 20.36 4.46 15.25
C ALA A 19 19.74 5.23 14.06
N TRP A 20 19.83 6.57 14.06
CA TRP A 20 19.33 7.43 12.99
C TRP A 20 20.22 7.43 11.73
N ASP A 21 21.50 7.09 11.86
CA ASP A 21 22.45 7.05 10.74
C ASP A 21 22.31 5.77 9.90
N VAL A 22 21.84 4.68 10.52
CA VAL A 22 21.76 3.35 9.89
C VAL A 22 20.99 3.36 8.58
N ALA A 23 19.83 4.01 8.53
CA ALA A 23 19.00 4.05 7.32
C ALA A 23 19.67 4.82 6.18
N TYR A 24 20.42 5.88 6.50
CA TYR A 24 21.16 6.66 5.52
C TYR A 24 22.32 5.86 4.92
N TRP A 25 23.16 5.29 5.77
CA TRP A 25 24.34 4.53 5.32
C TRP A 25 23.97 3.23 4.62
N ARG A 26 22.90 2.55 5.03
CA ARG A 26 22.39 1.37 4.31
C ARG A 26 21.99 1.69 2.88
N ARG A 27 21.33 2.83 2.63
CA ARG A 27 20.98 3.26 1.27
C ARG A 27 22.22 3.49 0.42
N LYS A 28 23.23 4.19 0.96
CA LYS A 28 24.51 4.39 0.26
C LYS A 28 25.23 3.08 -0.04
N GLN A 29 25.27 2.15 0.92
CA GLN A 29 25.92 0.86 0.76
C GLN A 29 25.23 0.01 -0.32
N LYS A 30 23.90 -0.08 -0.28
CA LYS A 30 23.12 -0.78 -1.32
C LYS A 30 23.38 -0.21 -2.71
N ARG A 31 23.38 1.13 -2.83
CA ARG A 31 23.66 1.79 -4.11
C ARG A 31 25.07 1.46 -4.61
N HIS A 32 26.06 1.45 -3.72
CA HIS A 32 27.44 1.11 -4.11
C HIS A 32 27.61 -0.36 -4.52
N LEU A 33 27.00 -1.30 -3.79
CA LEU A 33 27.17 -2.73 -4.04
C LEU A 33 26.36 -3.26 -5.22
N PHE A 34 25.16 -2.71 -5.44
CA PHE A 34 24.18 -3.27 -6.38
C PHE A 34 23.80 -2.30 -7.51
N ASN A 35 24.41 -1.11 -7.57
CA ASN A 35 23.97 -0.01 -8.44
C ASN A 35 22.46 0.25 -8.34
N PHE A 36 21.93 0.08 -7.13
CA PHE A 36 20.50 0.03 -6.86
C PHE A 36 20.03 1.33 -6.22
N ASP A 37 19.06 2.00 -6.85
CA ASP A 37 18.42 3.19 -6.31
C ASP A 37 16.93 2.97 -6.07
N GLU A 38 16.54 2.83 -4.80
CA GLU A 38 15.15 2.65 -4.39
C GLU A 38 14.26 3.83 -4.82
N THR A 39 14.84 5.03 -4.99
CA THR A 39 14.09 6.20 -5.44
C THR A 39 13.69 6.08 -6.91
N GLN A 40 14.58 5.59 -7.77
CA GLN A 40 14.30 5.39 -9.19
C GLN A 40 13.26 4.30 -9.42
N LEU A 41 13.23 3.27 -8.56
CA LEU A 41 12.23 2.21 -8.67
C LEU A 41 10.79 2.69 -8.52
N ARG A 42 10.56 3.81 -7.82
CA ARG A 42 9.19 4.32 -7.59
C ARG A 42 8.49 4.65 -8.90
N GLU A 43 9.23 5.05 -9.94
CA GLU A 43 8.70 5.36 -11.27
C GLU A 43 8.01 4.16 -11.94
N TYR A 44 8.38 2.94 -11.55
CA TYR A 44 7.79 1.69 -12.05
C TYR A 44 6.57 1.22 -11.25
N PHE A 45 6.23 1.90 -10.15
CA PHE A 45 5.11 1.54 -9.29
C PHE A 45 4.08 2.67 -9.12
N PRO A 46 3.44 3.16 -10.21
CA PRO A 46 2.25 3.99 -10.09
C PRO A 46 1.15 3.25 -9.31
N PHE A 47 0.59 3.87 -8.28
CA PHE A 47 -0.38 3.26 -7.38
C PHE A 47 -1.58 2.67 -8.12
N ASP A 48 -2.22 3.42 -9.01
CA ASP A 48 -3.40 2.94 -9.73
C ASP A 48 -3.07 1.73 -10.61
N HIS A 49 -1.91 1.73 -11.28
CA HIS A 49 -1.48 0.58 -12.06
C HIS A 49 -1.22 -0.63 -11.17
N VAL A 50 -0.48 -0.46 -10.06
CA VAL A 50 -0.16 -1.55 -9.14
C VAL A 50 -1.45 -2.14 -8.53
N PHE A 51 -2.40 -1.27 -8.16
CA PHE A 51 -3.65 -1.68 -7.56
C PHE A 51 -4.55 -2.42 -8.55
N VAL A 52 -4.69 -1.92 -9.78
CA VAL A 52 -5.45 -2.61 -10.84
C VAL A 52 -4.84 -3.98 -11.15
N SER A 53 -3.52 -4.06 -11.34
CA SER A 53 -2.85 -5.34 -11.59
C SER A 53 -2.97 -6.34 -10.43
N LEU A 54 -3.07 -5.84 -9.18
CA LEU A 54 -3.35 -6.69 -8.02
C LEU A 54 -4.78 -7.25 -8.07
N LEU A 55 -5.77 -6.44 -8.46
CA LEU A 55 -7.14 -6.91 -8.64
C LEU A 55 -7.24 -7.93 -9.79
N GLU A 56 -6.57 -7.68 -10.91
CA GLU A 56 -6.49 -8.63 -12.04
C GLU A 56 -5.87 -9.96 -11.61
N LEU A 57 -4.78 -9.94 -10.84
CA LEU A 57 -4.18 -11.15 -10.28
C LEU A 57 -5.16 -11.91 -9.38
N CYS A 58 -5.92 -11.20 -8.53
CA CYS A 58 -6.96 -11.81 -7.70
C CYS A 58 -8.08 -12.41 -8.57
N SER A 59 -8.44 -11.76 -9.66
CA SER A 59 -9.42 -12.28 -10.63
C SER A 59 -8.94 -13.58 -11.26
N ASP A 60 -7.68 -13.63 -11.71
CA ASP A 60 -7.09 -14.83 -12.31
C ASP A 60 -6.97 -16.00 -11.32
N LEU A 61 -6.61 -15.70 -10.06
CA LEU A 61 -6.40 -16.73 -9.03
C LEU A 61 -7.70 -17.27 -8.43
N PHE A 62 -8.71 -16.42 -8.26
CA PHE A 62 -9.92 -16.75 -7.50
C PHE A 62 -11.20 -16.78 -8.34
N GLY A 63 -11.14 -16.42 -9.62
CA GLY A 63 -12.32 -16.41 -10.49
C GLY A 63 -13.37 -15.38 -10.06
N ILE A 64 -12.92 -14.24 -9.53
CA ILE A 64 -13.77 -13.13 -9.07
C ILE A 64 -13.57 -11.90 -9.94
N SER A 65 -14.51 -10.97 -9.95
CA SER A 65 -14.37 -9.68 -10.61
C SER A 65 -14.64 -8.53 -9.66
N PHE A 66 -14.10 -7.36 -9.99
CA PHE A 66 -14.19 -6.15 -9.18
C PHE A 66 -14.84 -5.04 -9.98
N GLU A 67 -15.79 -4.35 -9.37
CA GLU A 67 -16.45 -3.18 -9.93
C GLU A 67 -16.30 -2.00 -8.98
N GLU A 68 -15.70 -0.90 -9.45
CA GLU A 68 -15.65 0.33 -8.68
C GLU A 68 -16.99 1.05 -8.74
N VAL A 69 -17.53 1.41 -7.57
CA VAL A 69 -18.78 2.16 -7.46
C VAL A 69 -18.46 3.59 -7.05
N ALA A 70 -18.60 4.51 -8.01
CA ALA A 70 -18.34 5.92 -7.80
C ALA A 70 -19.45 6.60 -6.97
N ASP A 71 -20.70 6.33 -7.32
CA ASP A 71 -21.90 7.04 -6.85
C ASP A 71 -22.73 6.22 -5.85
N ASN A 72 -23.62 6.89 -5.11
CA ASN A 72 -24.60 6.27 -4.21
C ASN A 72 -24.03 5.40 -3.07
N VAL A 73 -22.74 5.56 -2.74
CA VAL A 73 -22.11 4.93 -1.58
C VAL A 73 -21.60 6.01 -0.63
N PRO A 74 -22.04 6.01 0.65
CA PRO A 74 -21.50 6.92 1.66
C PRO A 74 -20.00 6.70 1.85
N LYS A 75 -19.21 7.76 1.66
CA LYS A 75 -17.76 7.80 1.85
C LYS A 75 -17.44 8.84 2.92
N TRP A 76 -16.44 8.57 3.76
CA TRP A 76 -15.99 9.51 4.79
C TRP A 76 -14.96 10.53 4.29
N HIS A 77 -14.38 10.30 3.11
CA HIS A 77 -13.40 11.18 2.48
C HIS A 77 -13.48 11.02 0.95
N PRO A 78 -13.25 12.06 0.14
CA PRO A 78 -13.30 11.98 -1.33
C PRO A 78 -12.32 10.97 -1.93
N ASP A 79 -11.12 10.82 -1.35
CA ASP A 79 -10.14 9.82 -1.79
C ASP A 79 -10.54 8.35 -1.51
N VAL A 80 -11.63 8.12 -0.79
CA VAL A 80 -12.08 6.76 -0.45
C VAL A 80 -12.80 6.16 -1.64
N ARG A 81 -12.29 5.04 -2.13
CA ARG A 81 -12.87 4.26 -3.23
C ARG A 81 -13.68 3.09 -2.65
N PHE A 82 -14.67 2.62 -3.41
CA PHE A 82 -15.51 1.49 -2.99
C PHE A 82 -15.67 0.51 -4.13
N PHE A 83 -15.55 -0.77 -3.83
CA PHE A 83 -15.57 -1.84 -4.81
C PHE A 83 -16.55 -2.93 -4.41
N ASN A 84 -17.33 -3.41 -5.38
CA ASN A 84 -18.07 -4.65 -5.28
C ASN A 84 -17.23 -5.80 -5.85
N ILE A 85 -17.41 -6.98 -5.27
CA ILE A 85 -16.79 -8.23 -5.71
C ILE A 85 -17.90 -9.17 -6.18
N PHE A 86 -17.71 -9.75 -7.35
CA PHE A 86 -18.63 -10.74 -7.93
C PHE A 86 -17.90 -12.05 -8.23
N ASP A 87 -18.64 -13.15 -8.27
CA ASP A 87 -18.13 -14.43 -8.76
C ASP A 87 -18.17 -14.53 -10.29
N ALA A 88 -17.68 -15.63 -10.83
CA ALA A 88 -17.68 -15.91 -12.27
C ALA A 88 -19.09 -15.97 -12.91
N SER A 89 -20.15 -16.16 -12.12
CA SER A 89 -21.55 -16.14 -12.58
C SER A 89 -22.17 -14.73 -12.57
N GLY A 90 -21.49 -13.77 -11.95
CA GLY A 90 -21.98 -12.41 -11.71
C GLY A 90 -22.76 -12.27 -10.40
N GLU A 91 -22.73 -13.26 -9.51
CA GLU A 91 -23.33 -13.16 -8.18
C GLU A 91 -22.49 -12.24 -7.28
N TYR A 92 -23.13 -11.30 -6.61
CA TYR A 92 -22.48 -10.40 -5.67
C TYR A 92 -22.00 -11.15 -4.42
N LEU A 93 -20.71 -11.03 -4.10
CA LEU A 93 -20.06 -11.75 -3.01
C LEU A 93 -19.76 -10.89 -1.79
N ALA A 94 -19.25 -9.68 -2.01
CA ALA A 94 -18.73 -8.81 -0.95
C ALA A 94 -18.49 -7.38 -1.48
N SER A 95 -18.21 -6.45 -0.58
CA SER A 95 -17.64 -5.16 -0.95
C SER A 95 -16.47 -4.76 -0.05
N PHE A 96 -15.64 -3.84 -0.52
CA PHE A 96 -14.65 -3.21 0.32
C PHE A 96 -14.45 -1.73 0.01
N TYR A 97 -14.07 -0.98 1.04
CA TYR A 97 -13.57 0.38 0.92
C TYR A 97 -12.04 0.38 0.81
N LEU A 98 -11.50 1.29 0.00
CA LEU A 98 -10.06 1.55 -0.10
C LEU A 98 -9.79 3.00 0.30
N ASP A 99 -8.97 3.21 1.32
CA ASP A 99 -8.56 4.53 1.81
C ASP A 99 -7.02 4.63 1.76
N PRO A 100 -6.45 5.08 0.62
CA PRO A 100 -5.03 4.87 0.32
C PRO A 100 -4.08 5.90 0.95
N PHE A 101 -4.51 7.15 1.08
CA PHE A 101 -3.59 8.25 1.37
C PHE A 101 -3.53 8.62 2.84
N GLN A 102 -2.35 9.10 3.26
CA GLN A 102 -2.17 9.66 4.59
C GLN A 102 -2.85 11.03 4.71
N ARG A 103 -3.44 11.30 5.88
CA ARG A 103 -4.02 12.59 6.24
C ARG A 103 -3.60 12.94 7.68
N PRO A 104 -2.48 13.64 7.89
CA PRO A 104 -1.85 13.78 9.21
C PRO A 104 -2.74 14.35 10.32
N SER A 105 -3.70 15.20 9.98
CA SER A 105 -4.62 15.82 10.93
C SER A 105 -5.84 14.96 11.29
N GLU A 106 -6.19 13.96 10.48
CA GLU A 106 -7.51 13.30 10.54
C GLU A 106 -7.44 11.78 10.60
N LYS A 107 -6.37 11.20 10.06
CA LYS A 107 -6.20 9.76 9.93
C LYS A 107 -5.06 9.31 10.83
N LEU A 108 -5.32 8.22 11.58
CA LEU A 108 -4.34 7.65 12.48
C LEU A 108 -3.04 7.30 11.73
N GLN A 109 -1.93 7.89 12.17
CA GLN A 109 -0.60 7.54 11.73
C GLN A 109 0.12 6.87 12.89
N THR A 110 0.23 5.54 12.84
CA THR A 110 1.03 4.83 13.86
C THR A 110 2.50 4.77 13.43
N ARG A 111 2.77 4.51 12.15
CA ARG A 111 4.09 4.57 11.46
C ARG A 111 3.93 4.80 9.95
N SER A 112 4.99 5.18 9.24
CA SER A 112 5.00 5.40 7.77
C SER A 112 4.65 4.17 6.93
N ASP A 113 4.67 2.97 7.51
CA ASP A 113 4.28 1.68 6.95
C ASP A 113 2.96 1.14 7.55
N SER A 114 2.18 2.00 8.20
CA SER A 114 0.92 1.60 8.81
C SER A 114 -0.17 1.42 7.77
N ALA A 115 -0.58 0.17 7.61
CA ALA A 115 -1.81 -0.21 6.93
C ALA A 115 -2.59 -1.20 7.77
N TRP A 116 -3.91 -1.18 7.67
CA TRP A 116 -4.79 -2.10 8.37
C TRP A 116 -6.03 -2.43 7.55
N SER A 117 -6.64 -3.55 7.90
CA SER A 117 -7.94 -3.96 7.39
C SER A 117 -8.87 -4.22 8.57
N LEU A 118 -10.12 -3.81 8.43
CA LEU A 118 -11.16 -3.98 9.44
C LEU A 118 -12.47 -4.40 8.76
N GLY A 119 -13.08 -5.46 9.28
CA GLY A 119 -14.43 -5.85 8.89
C GLY A 119 -15.44 -4.82 9.40
N ILE A 120 -16.13 -4.16 8.47
CA ILE A 120 -17.26 -3.26 8.76
C ILE A 120 -18.52 -4.09 9.03
N ARG A 121 -18.73 -5.12 8.20
CA ARG A 121 -19.83 -6.07 8.33
C ARG A 121 -19.31 -7.48 8.08
N SER A 122 -19.60 -8.38 9.00
CA SER A 122 -19.25 -9.80 8.85
C SER A 122 -20.26 -10.52 7.96
N ARG A 123 -19.82 -11.59 7.29
CA ARG A 123 -20.74 -12.52 6.62
C ARG A 123 -21.64 -13.19 7.67
N SER A 124 -22.93 -13.31 7.38
CA SER A 124 -23.88 -14.06 8.19
C SER A 124 -24.89 -14.75 7.30
N ASP A 125 -24.84 -16.08 7.25
CA ASP A 125 -25.81 -16.86 6.46
C ASP A 125 -27.21 -16.80 7.09
N ILE A 126 -27.31 -16.70 8.43
CA ILE A 126 -28.57 -16.56 9.16
C ILE A 126 -29.26 -15.23 8.81
N ALA A 127 -28.51 -14.13 8.81
CA ALA A 127 -29.04 -12.81 8.49
C ALA A 127 -29.04 -12.51 6.99
N LYS A 128 -28.57 -13.44 6.15
CA LYS A 128 -28.35 -13.28 4.70
C LYS A 128 -27.54 -12.01 4.38
N MET A 129 -26.47 -11.78 5.14
CA MET A 129 -25.59 -10.62 4.99
C MET A 129 -24.25 -11.00 4.39
N LEU A 130 -23.84 -10.25 3.37
CA LEU A 130 -22.54 -10.37 2.74
C LEU A 130 -21.52 -9.43 3.39
N PRO A 131 -20.24 -9.81 3.44
CA PRO A 131 -19.23 -9.08 4.18
C PRO A 131 -18.89 -7.74 3.51
N ILE A 132 -18.57 -6.76 4.35
CA ILE A 132 -17.98 -5.48 3.94
C ILE A 132 -16.72 -5.25 4.76
N THR A 133 -15.61 -4.94 4.12
CA THR A 133 -14.34 -4.64 4.79
C THR A 133 -13.79 -3.28 4.34
N ASN A 134 -12.73 -2.81 4.99
CA ASN A 134 -11.93 -1.71 4.49
C ASN A 134 -10.46 -2.10 4.40
N LEU A 135 -9.75 -1.46 3.47
CA LEU A 135 -8.32 -1.48 3.32
C LEU A 135 -7.83 -0.05 3.48
N VAL A 136 -7.03 0.19 4.51
CA VAL A 136 -6.56 1.52 4.86
C VAL A 136 -5.05 1.55 4.83
N PHE A 137 -4.50 2.47 4.04
CA PHE A 137 -3.05 2.70 3.89
C PHE A 137 -2.71 4.15 4.20
N ASN A 138 -1.42 4.46 4.32
CA ASN A 138 -0.93 5.83 4.56
C ASN A 138 0.10 6.22 3.49
N PHE A 139 -0.23 5.97 2.21
CA PHE A 139 0.63 6.37 1.09
C PHE A 139 0.70 7.89 0.98
N THR A 140 1.84 8.41 0.51
CA THR A 140 1.99 9.84 0.24
C THR A 140 0.94 10.28 -0.79
N PRO A 141 0.12 11.30 -0.49
CA PRO A 141 -0.84 11.83 -1.46
C PRO A 141 -0.11 12.41 -2.69
N PRO A 142 -0.81 12.54 -3.83
CA PRO A 142 -0.22 13.17 -5.00
C PRO A 142 0.09 14.66 -4.73
N THR A 143 1.17 15.18 -5.34
CA THR A 143 1.54 16.59 -5.21
C THR A 143 0.61 17.51 -6.01
N SER A 144 0.04 17.01 -7.09
CA SER A 144 -0.92 17.67 -7.98
C SER A 144 -1.87 16.63 -8.59
N GLU A 145 -2.99 17.06 -9.16
CA GLU A 145 -3.93 16.13 -9.84
C GLU A 145 -3.32 15.41 -11.05
N GLU A 146 -2.25 15.96 -11.62
CA GLU A 146 -1.59 15.45 -12.83
C GLU A 146 -0.46 14.46 -12.51
N GLU A 147 0.03 14.44 -11.27
CA GLU A 147 1.12 13.55 -10.86
C GLU A 147 0.61 12.21 -10.31
N PRO A 148 1.08 11.06 -10.83
CA PRO A 148 0.71 9.78 -10.28
C PRO A 148 1.31 9.58 -8.89
N VAL A 149 0.58 8.91 -8.01
CA VAL A 149 1.13 8.47 -6.72
C VAL A 149 2.10 7.33 -6.98
N LEU A 150 3.39 7.57 -6.74
CA LEU A 150 4.44 6.56 -6.94
C LEU A 150 4.74 5.82 -5.64
N LEU A 151 4.58 4.51 -5.63
CA LEU A 151 4.86 3.68 -4.46
C LEU A 151 6.32 3.27 -4.39
N THR A 152 6.82 3.11 -3.16
CA THR A 152 8.03 2.32 -2.90
C THR A 152 7.72 0.83 -3.00
N PHE A 153 8.76 0.02 -3.24
CA PHE A 153 8.62 -1.44 -3.21
C PHE A 153 8.06 -1.97 -1.87
N ALA A 154 8.38 -1.29 -0.75
CA ALA A 154 7.84 -1.64 0.55
C ALA A 154 6.32 -1.40 0.64
N GLU A 155 5.83 -0.29 0.08
CA GLU A 155 4.40 0.02 -0.02
C GLU A 155 3.66 -0.96 -0.93
N VAL A 156 4.26 -1.34 -2.07
CA VAL A 156 3.73 -2.42 -2.94
C VAL A 156 3.60 -3.73 -2.15
N THR A 157 4.66 -4.12 -1.44
CA THR A 157 4.64 -5.35 -0.62
C THR A 157 3.55 -5.27 0.45
N LEU A 158 3.38 -4.12 1.08
CA LEU A 158 2.36 -3.89 2.11
C LEU A 158 0.94 -4.03 1.53
N LEU A 159 0.70 -3.50 0.33
CA LEU A 159 -0.57 -3.63 -0.39
C LEU A 159 -0.97 -5.10 -0.54
N PHE A 160 -0.06 -5.93 -1.06
CA PHE A 160 -0.28 -7.38 -1.22
C PHE A 160 -0.52 -8.10 0.12
N GLN A 161 0.21 -7.72 1.18
CA GLN A 161 0.03 -8.32 2.49
C GLN A 161 -1.35 -8.05 3.11
N LYS A 162 -1.96 -6.90 2.79
CA LYS A 162 -3.27 -6.50 3.35
C LYS A 162 -4.43 -7.04 2.55
N VAL A 163 -4.32 -7.13 1.22
CA VAL A 163 -5.36 -7.76 0.39
C VAL A 163 -5.55 -9.25 0.73
N ARG A 164 -4.50 -9.93 1.22
CA ARG A 164 -4.60 -11.32 1.70
C ARG A 164 -5.44 -11.51 2.97
N LYS A 165 -5.68 -10.45 3.75
CA LYS A 165 -6.31 -10.54 5.09
C LYS A 165 -7.79 -10.25 5.05
#